data_AF-A0A7C9JGM9-F1
#
_entry.id   AF-A0A7C9JGM9-F1
#
_cell.length_a   1.000
_cell.length_b   1.000
_cell.length_c   1.000
_cell.angle_alpha   90.00
_cell.angle_beta   90.00
_cell.angle_gamma   90.00
#
_symmetry.space_group_name_H-M   'P 1'
#
loop_
_entity.id
_entity.type
_entity.pdbx_description
1 polymer ?
#
loop_
_entity_poly.entity_id
_entity_poly.type
_entity_poly.pdbx_seq_one_letter_code
_entity_poly.pdbx_strand_id
1 'polypeptide(L)'
;MKQSRALLRATTWPGVPDRLLVLLAVQLLAARRYREGLEHFRALAAERPGSALIQSLTGVFGVHLAGPEEEALAALDAAAERELGLPHYFRGTTLAALPGCAGRADTVIADLEFVLAVRDQFPPGFMHAVQWALARGYACAGRPHDAREARGRVGHDHDLALVADYLADPGHGLRFGPPRLVETAPGVHVAQGYDFADFGFVVTGEGVVAIDAGSDPGHVKAALRDLRAVTDRPITHVILTHAHFDHIGGLDALLGEGVQVIAQEAFAAELALQAASPPPFPYLLPDGQEHRKHVVPDRLVSRPETLTVGGVEFGLVPIRGGESADGLLVHLRDRGVVFTGDMCMPYLGAPFFPEGSAEGLFEALATVQELRPRSLVHGHTALTENFTVEALPGLLAALRELHAVVLAGVAAGRPLVELLDLDHLPETLRDHPAAITPYLVIRDGFLQRVHHQASGYWQPDGTGVEHFSAGEWAAALDLLGGGGAEPFAAAAAELLNRGEPALGLRIVEHGLLRHPQAPALAELRHRLLLALVERNQFFDPFKFAYYAGLAGLTLAPAG
;
A
#
# COMPACT_ATOMS: atom_id res chain seq x y z
N MET A 1 9.77 5.09 10.47
CA MET A 1 9.40 6.46 10.03
C MET A 1 8.86 7.28 11.19
N LYS A 2 9.64 8.22 11.73
CA LYS A 2 9.01 9.38 12.39
C LYS A 2 7.99 9.93 11.39
N GLN A 3 6.79 10.26 11.85
CA GLN A 3 5.76 10.78 10.96
C GLN A 3 6.32 11.98 10.20
N SER A 4 6.12 11.95 8.90
CA SER A 4 6.77 12.88 7.99
C SER A 4 6.22 14.28 8.24
N ARG A 5 7.07 15.18 8.78
CA ARG A 5 6.84 16.63 8.76
C ARG A 5 6.54 17.11 7.34
N ALA A 6 7.04 16.42 6.32
CA ALA A 6 6.71 16.67 4.92
C ALA A 6 5.21 16.45 4.64
N LEU A 7 4.56 15.42 5.19
CA LEU A 7 3.12 15.24 4.99
C LEU A 7 2.32 16.38 5.65
N LEU A 8 2.65 16.73 6.90
CA LEU A 8 2.05 17.88 7.61
C LEU A 8 2.29 19.20 6.87
N ARG A 9 3.47 19.37 6.28
CA ARG A 9 3.82 20.55 5.50
C ARG A 9 3.06 20.56 4.18
N ALA A 10 3.00 19.43 3.49
CA ALA A 10 2.36 19.31 2.19
C ALA A 10 0.86 19.62 2.28
N THR A 11 0.15 19.23 3.36
CA THR A 11 -1.28 19.54 3.53
C THR A 11 -1.58 21.04 3.69
N THR A 12 -0.58 21.84 4.08
CA THR A 12 -0.72 23.32 4.13
C THR A 12 -0.65 23.97 2.75
N TRP A 13 -0.16 23.27 1.73
CA TRP A 13 -0.04 23.84 0.39
C TRP A 13 -1.41 24.04 -0.28
N PRO A 14 -1.54 25.04 -1.17
CA PRO A 14 -2.78 25.27 -1.90
C PRO A 14 -3.07 24.12 -2.89
N GLY A 15 -4.35 23.84 -3.13
CA GLY A 15 -4.77 22.86 -4.15
C GLY A 15 -4.49 21.40 -3.79
N VAL A 16 -4.11 21.11 -2.55
CA VAL A 16 -3.89 19.74 -2.06
C VAL A 16 -5.20 18.93 -2.14
N PRO A 17 -5.19 17.72 -2.71
CA PRO A 17 -6.36 16.86 -2.75
C PRO A 17 -6.83 16.42 -1.36
N ASP A 18 -8.15 16.29 -1.18
CA ASP A 18 -8.76 15.81 0.07
C ASP A 18 -8.22 14.45 0.52
N ARG A 19 -7.84 13.58 -0.42
CA ARG A 19 -7.19 12.29 -0.14
C ARG A 19 -5.94 12.45 0.74
N LEU A 20 -5.15 13.51 0.54
CA LEU A 20 -3.95 13.74 1.35
C LEU A 20 -4.29 14.17 2.79
N LEU A 21 -5.36 14.95 2.97
CA LEU A 21 -5.87 15.34 4.29
C LEU A 21 -6.39 14.12 5.05
N VAL A 22 -7.14 13.25 4.38
CA VAL A 22 -7.63 11.99 4.95
C VAL A 22 -6.45 11.10 5.34
N LEU A 23 -5.45 10.97 4.48
CA LEU A 23 -4.26 10.15 4.74
C LEU A 23 -3.48 10.64 5.97
N LEU A 24 -3.27 11.97 6.08
CA LEU A 24 -2.67 12.57 7.26
C LEU A 24 -3.50 12.30 8.53
N ALA A 25 -4.82 12.48 8.45
CA ALA A 25 -5.70 12.24 9.59
C ALA A 25 -5.60 10.79 10.08
N VAL A 26 -5.67 9.82 9.17
CA VAL A 26 -5.58 8.40 9.53
C VAL A 26 -4.22 8.07 10.16
N GLN A 27 -3.11 8.61 9.64
CA GLN A 27 -1.79 8.43 10.25
C GLN A 27 -1.72 9.01 11.68
N LEU A 28 -2.22 10.22 11.87
CA LEU A 28 -2.22 10.88 13.19
C LEU A 28 -3.10 10.14 14.20
N LEU A 29 -4.26 9.63 13.75
CA LEU A 29 -5.16 8.80 14.57
C LEU A 29 -4.51 7.48 14.97
N ALA A 30 -3.91 6.75 14.02
CA ALA A 30 -3.23 5.49 14.27
C ALA A 30 -2.04 5.66 15.25
N ALA A 31 -1.33 6.79 15.18
CA ALA A 31 -0.25 7.10 16.12
C ALA A 31 -0.71 7.82 17.40
N ARG A 32 -2.03 8.01 17.59
CA ARG A 32 -2.61 8.67 18.76
C ARG A 32 -2.09 10.10 19.00
N ARG A 33 -1.69 10.80 17.94
CA ARG A 33 -1.19 12.18 17.98
C ARG A 33 -2.35 13.19 17.94
N TYR A 34 -3.32 13.03 18.85
CA TYR A 34 -4.60 13.74 18.75
C TYR A 34 -4.48 15.26 18.88
N ARG A 35 -3.60 15.73 19.78
CA ARG A 35 -3.36 17.16 19.99
C ARG A 35 -2.83 17.84 18.73
N GLU A 36 -1.84 17.23 18.10
CA GLU A 36 -1.24 17.77 16.88
C GLU A 36 -2.19 17.73 15.68
N GLY A 37 -2.98 16.67 15.55
CA GLY A 37 -4.06 16.62 14.56
C GLY A 37 -5.07 17.74 14.79
N LEU A 38 -5.53 17.94 16.04
CA LEU A 38 -6.47 19.00 16.36
C LEU A 38 -5.90 20.39 16.05
N GLU A 39 -4.65 20.67 16.44
CA GLU A 39 -3.98 21.95 16.16
C GLU A 39 -3.85 22.19 14.65
N HIS A 40 -3.43 21.16 13.90
CA HIS A 40 -3.27 21.25 12.45
C HIS A 40 -4.59 21.49 11.71
N PHE A 41 -5.62 20.68 11.98
CA PHE A 41 -6.91 20.82 11.28
C PHE A 41 -7.68 22.08 11.72
N ARG A 42 -7.50 22.59 12.95
CA ARG A 42 -8.00 23.92 13.35
C ARG A 42 -7.34 25.04 12.56
N ALA A 43 -6.02 24.99 12.37
CA ALA A 43 -5.32 25.97 11.55
C ALA A 43 -5.82 25.94 10.10
N LEU A 44 -5.96 24.75 9.51
CA LEU A 44 -6.53 24.59 8.17
C LEU A 44 -8.00 25.04 8.09
N ALA A 45 -8.81 24.81 9.12
CA ALA A 45 -10.20 25.25 9.16
C ALA A 45 -10.31 26.78 9.15
N ALA A 46 -9.37 27.49 9.81
CA ALA A 46 -9.31 28.94 9.80
C ALA A 46 -8.98 29.50 8.40
N GLU A 47 -8.12 28.81 7.65
CA GLU A 47 -7.77 29.18 6.27
C GLU A 47 -8.83 28.75 5.25
N ARG A 48 -9.55 27.65 5.52
CA ARG A 48 -10.49 26.99 4.60
C ARG A 48 -11.84 26.69 5.28
N PRO A 49 -12.58 27.71 5.77
CA PRO A 49 -13.81 27.50 6.57
C PRO A 49 -14.98 26.87 5.77
N GLY A 50 -14.85 26.79 4.44
CA GLY A 50 -15.81 26.15 3.57
C GLY A 50 -15.73 24.62 3.51
N SER A 51 -14.62 24.01 3.94
CA SER A 51 -14.42 22.56 3.80
C SER A 51 -15.11 21.78 4.92
N ALA A 52 -16.14 21.00 4.57
CA ALA A 52 -16.81 20.11 5.51
C ALA A 52 -15.88 18.99 5.99
N LEU A 53 -14.98 18.49 5.12
CA LEU A 53 -13.97 17.51 5.49
C LEU A 53 -13.04 18.04 6.61
N ILE A 54 -12.45 19.22 6.45
CA ILE A 54 -11.53 19.80 7.45
C ILE A 54 -12.27 20.05 8.77
N GLN A 55 -13.51 20.53 8.69
CA GLN A 55 -14.37 20.70 9.87
C GLN A 55 -14.65 19.36 10.56
N SER A 56 -14.97 18.32 9.80
CA SER A 56 -15.18 16.96 10.30
C SER A 56 -13.93 16.45 11.02
N LEU A 57 -12.76 16.54 10.38
CA LEU A 57 -11.48 16.12 10.95
C LEU A 57 -11.13 16.89 12.24
N THR A 58 -11.43 18.18 12.30
CA THR A 58 -11.31 18.97 13.53
C THR A 58 -12.16 18.39 14.66
N GLY A 59 -13.41 18.02 14.36
CA GLY A 59 -14.31 17.34 15.30
C GLY A 59 -13.79 15.98 15.74
N VAL A 60 -13.32 15.14 14.80
CA VAL A 60 -12.73 13.81 15.10
C VAL A 60 -11.59 13.93 16.11
N PHE A 61 -10.61 14.80 15.85
CA PHE A 61 -9.48 14.99 16.75
C PHE A 61 -9.87 15.62 18.08
N GLY A 62 -10.88 16.51 18.08
CA GLY A 62 -11.46 17.06 19.31
C GLY A 62 -12.04 15.97 20.21
N VAL A 63 -12.84 15.07 19.62
CA VAL A 63 -13.44 13.94 20.35
C VAL A 63 -12.38 13.00 20.92
N HIS A 64 -11.35 12.64 20.14
CA HIS A 64 -10.29 11.75 20.62
C HIS A 64 -9.40 12.39 21.71
N LEU A 65 -9.23 13.71 21.70
CA LEU A 65 -8.40 14.41 22.67
C LEU A 65 -9.13 14.66 24.01
N ALA A 66 -10.40 15.07 23.95
CA ALA A 66 -11.13 15.59 25.12
C ALA A 66 -12.43 14.83 25.44
N GLY A 67 -12.82 13.84 24.62
CA GLY A 67 -14.08 13.12 24.75
C GLY A 67 -15.23 13.80 24.01
N PRO A 68 -16.50 13.38 24.23
CA PRO A 68 -17.67 13.87 23.51
C PRO A 68 -18.12 15.26 23.98
N GLU A 69 -17.21 16.23 23.96
CA GLU A 69 -17.52 17.64 24.24
C GLU A 69 -18.47 18.20 23.17
N GLU A 70 -19.36 19.11 23.60
CA GLU A 70 -20.42 19.67 22.76
C GLU A 70 -19.87 20.33 21.49
N GLU A 71 -18.76 21.06 21.57
CA GLU A 71 -18.11 21.71 20.42
C GLU A 71 -17.62 20.69 19.38
N ALA A 72 -16.98 19.60 19.82
CA ALA A 72 -16.41 18.60 18.92
C ALA A 72 -17.51 17.79 18.20
N LEU A 73 -18.58 17.44 18.92
CA LEU A 73 -19.74 16.78 18.33
C LEU A 73 -20.50 17.70 17.37
N ALA A 74 -20.69 18.98 17.74
CA ALA A 74 -21.32 19.97 16.87
C ALA A 74 -20.54 20.18 15.57
N ALA A 75 -19.21 20.13 15.61
CA ALA A 75 -18.38 20.21 14.41
C ALA A 75 -18.61 19.02 13.46
N LEU A 76 -18.73 17.80 13.99
CA LEU A 76 -19.05 16.60 13.21
C LEU A 76 -20.46 16.68 12.58
N ASP A 77 -21.45 17.12 13.36
CA ASP A 77 -22.82 17.26 12.89
C ASP A 77 -22.95 18.30 11.77
N ALA A 78 -22.39 19.49 11.99
CA ALA A 78 -22.41 20.55 10.99
C ALA A 78 -21.67 20.15 9.71
N ALA A 79 -20.60 19.36 9.80
CA ALA A 79 -19.91 18.86 8.61
C ALA A 79 -20.79 17.87 7.80
N ALA A 80 -21.44 16.92 8.49
CA ALA A 80 -22.30 15.93 7.84
C ALA A 80 -23.59 16.55 7.27
N GLU A 81 -24.11 17.62 7.86
CA GLU A 81 -25.25 18.37 7.31
C GLU A 81 -24.90 19.16 6.04
N ARG A 82 -23.64 19.57 5.90
CA ARG A 82 -23.17 20.38 4.76
C ARG A 82 -22.81 19.54 3.54
N GLU A 83 -22.24 18.36 3.75
CA GLU A 83 -21.70 17.55 2.65
C GLU A 83 -21.89 16.05 2.91
N LEU A 84 -22.49 15.38 1.92
CA LEU A 84 -22.60 13.93 1.87
C LEU A 84 -21.23 13.31 1.54
N GLY A 85 -20.90 12.16 2.11
CA GLY A 85 -19.64 11.45 1.84
C GLY A 85 -18.76 11.34 3.08
N LEU A 86 -17.48 11.71 2.96
CA LEU A 86 -16.47 11.57 4.02
C LEU A 86 -16.90 12.10 5.41
N PRO A 87 -17.64 13.22 5.54
CA PRO A 87 -18.13 13.66 6.85
C PRO A 87 -19.00 12.63 7.59
N HIS A 88 -19.79 11.84 6.86
CA HIS A 88 -20.63 10.77 7.43
C HIS A 88 -19.76 9.60 7.91
N TYR A 89 -18.76 9.22 7.12
CA TYR A 89 -17.78 8.22 7.54
C TYR A 89 -17.10 8.63 8.86
N PHE A 90 -16.60 9.86 8.94
CA PHE A 90 -15.89 10.33 10.14
C PHE A 90 -16.81 10.48 11.35
N ARG A 91 -18.02 11.02 11.18
CA ARG A 91 -19.00 11.12 12.28
C ARG A 91 -19.41 9.73 12.77
N GLY A 92 -19.80 8.83 11.86
CA GLY A 92 -20.25 7.48 12.21
C GLY A 92 -19.16 6.66 12.91
N THR A 93 -17.94 6.63 12.38
CA THR A 93 -16.81 5.90 12.98
C THR A 93 -16.39 6.49 14.34
N THR A 94 -16.36 7.82 14.48
CA THR A 94 -16.01 8.50 15.74
C THR A 94 -17.05 8.26 16.82
N LEU A 95 -18.34 8.41 16.49
CA LEU A 95 -19.43 8.12 17.43
C LEU A 95 -19.43 6.65 17.85
N ALA A 96 -19.23 5.73 16.89
CA ALA A 96 -19.13 4.30 17.19
C ALA A 96 -17.99 4.01 18.17
N ALA A 97 -16.86 4.74 18.08
CA ALA A 97 -15.70 4.57 18.94
C ALA A 97 -15.95 4.92 20.41
N LEU A 98 -16.92 5.79 20.70
CA LEU A 98 -17.23 6.26 22.04
C LEU A 98 -17.99 5.22 22.89
N PRO A 99 -17.86 5.28 24.24
CA PRO A 99 -18.68 4.47 25.14
C PRO A 99 -20.18 4.65 24.89
N GLY A 100 -20.92 3.55 24.76
CA GLY A 100 -22.36 3.56 24.48
C GLY A 100 -22.74 4.30 23.19
N CYS A 101 -21.80 4.45 22.26
CA CYS A 101 -21.95 5.23 21.04
C CYS A 101 -22.44 6.68 21.30
N ALA A 102 -22.07 7.24 22.45
CA ALA A 102 -22.55 8.53 22.96
C ALA A 102 -24.09 8.68 22.98
N GLY A 103 -24.83 7.57 23.09
CA GLY A 103 -26.30 7.57 23.01
C GLY A 103 -26.86 7.82 21.61
N ARG A 104 -26.02 7.77 20.56
CA ARG A 104 -26.37 8.09 19.16
C ARG A 104 -26.24 6.90 18.23
N ALA A 105 -26.63 5.71 18.69
CA ALA A 105 -26.50 4.48 17.93
C ALA A 105 -27.22 4.54 16.57
N ASP A 106 -28.40 5.17 16.48
CA ASP A 106 -29.14 5.31 15.23
C ASP A 106 -28.40 6.21 14.22
N THR A 107 -27.72 7.27 14.67
CA THR A 107 -26.87 8.11 13.80
C THR A 107 -25.69 7.30 13.27
N VAL A 108 -25.02 6.53 14.13
CA VAL A 108 -23.91 5.65 13.72
C VAL A 108 -24.35 4.70 12.62
N ILE A 109 -25.48 4.02 12.82
CA ILE A 109 -26.01 3.05 11.86
C ILE A 109 -26.37 3.75 10.54
N ALA A 110 -27.11 4.85 10.59
CA ALA A 110 -27.55 5.57 9.39
C ALA A 110 -26.36 6.10 8.55
N ASP A 111 -25.37 6.71 9.20
CA ASP A 111 -24.18 7.23 8.51
C ASP A 111 -23.39 6.11 7.83
N LEU A 112 -23.18 5.00 8.52
CA LEU A 112 -22.33 3.92 8.03
C LEU A 112 -23.04 3.00 7.02
N GLU A 113 -24.35 2.80 7.16
CA GLU A 113 -25.16 2.15 6.12
C GLU A 113 -25.22 3.01 4.85
N PHE A 114 -25.27 4.34 4.98
CA PHE A 114 -25.12 5.26 3.85
C PHE A 114 -23.75 5.08 3.18
N VAL A 115 -22.65 5.06 3.94
CA VAL A 115 -21.30 4.84 3.39
C VAL A 115 -21.23 3.53 2.62
N LEU A 116 -21.78 2.43 3.15
CA LEU A 116 -21.82 1.14 2.43
C LEU A 116 -22.66 1.21 1.14
N ALA A 117 -23.79 1.92 1.17
CA ALA A 117 -24.68 2.05 0.02
C ALA A 117 -24.05 2.83 -1.15
N VAL A 118 -23.14 3.76 -0.85
CA VAL A 118 -22.40 4.55 -1.85
C VAL A 118 -20.89 4.26 -1.84
N ARG A 119 -20.49 3.04 -1.45
CA ARG A 119 -19.08 2.64 -1.28
C ARG A 119 -18.18 2.93 -2.48
N ASP A 120 -18.72 2.87 -3.70
CA ASP A 120 -17.98 3.15 -4.94
C ASP A 120 -17.60 4.64 -5.10
N GLN A 121 -18.13 5.52 -4.24
CA GLN A 121 -17.78 6.95 -4.18
C GLN A 121 -16.69 7.25 -3.15
N PHE A 122 -16.28 6.26 -2.34
CA PHE A 122 -15.22 6.41 -1.36
C PHE A 122 -13.90 5.88 -1.93
N PRO A 123 -12.74 6.39 -1.47
CA PRO A 123 -11.47 5.78 -1.80
C PRO A 123 -11.47 4.31 -1.38
N PRO A 124 -10.82 3.39 -2.13
CA PRO A 124 -10.66 2.02 -1.69
C PRO A 124 -9.91 1.95 -0.36
N GLY A 125 -10.21 0.92 0.43
CA GLY A 125 -9.55 0.71 1.69
C GLY A 125 -10.20 1.46 2.85
N PHE A 126 -11.52 1.63 2.85
CA PHE A 126 -12.26 2.29 3.94
C PHE A 126 -13.37 1.41 4.53
N MET A 127 -13.77 0.34 3.85
CA MET A 127 -14.97 -0.41 4.18
C MET A 127 -14.79 -1.28 5.43
N HIS A 128 -13.56 -1.73 5.69
CA HIS A 128 -13.25 -2.51 6.87
C HIS A 128 -13.56 -1.75 8.18
N ALA A 129 -13.13 -0.49 8.28
CA ALA A 129 -13.46 0.38 9.42
C ALA A 129 -14.97 0.64 9.55
N VAL A 130 -15.70 0.72 8.42
CA VAL A 130 -17.15 0.91 8.40
C VAL A 130 -17.85 -0.31 8.99
N GLN A 131 -17.48 -1.52 8.57
CA GLN A 131 -18.06 -2.76 9.11
C GLN A 131 -17.78 -2.92 10.61
N TRP A 132 -16.55 -2.60 11.04
CA TRP A 132 -16.20 -2.61 12.46
C TRP A 132 -17.04 -1.63 13.28
N ALA A 133 -17.20 -0.40 12.80
CA ALA A 133 -17.97 0.64 13.46
C ALA A 133 -19.49 0.32 13.44
N LEU A 134 -20.01 -0.30 12.37
CA LEU A 134 -21.39 -0.79 12.31
C LEU A 134 -21.67 -1.88 13.33
N ALA A 135 -20.76 -2.83 13.51
CA ALA A 135 -20.90 -3.87 14.52
C ALA A 135 -21.08 -3.25 15.93
N ARG A 136 -20.32 -2.19 16.23
CA ARG A 136 -20.48 -1.41 17.46
C ARG A 136 -21.79 -0.63 17.51
N GLY A 137 -22.17 0.03 16.42
CA GLY A 137 -23.44 0.76 16.30
C GLY A 137 -24.65 -0.14 16.57
N TYR A 138 -24.72 -1.30 15.92
CA TYR A 138 -25.76 -2.31 16.17
C TYR A 138 -25.75 -2.81 17.61
N ALA A 139 -24.58 -3.05 18.21
CA ALA A 139 -24.49 -3.46 19.61
C ALA A 139 -25.05 -2.38 20.55
N CYS A 140 -24.69 -1.10 20.35
CA CYS A 140 -25.22 0.04 21.12
C CYS A 140 -26.75 0.18 20.95
N ALA A 141 -27.29 -0.15 19.78
CA ALA A 141 -28.73 -0.11 19.49
C ALA A 141 -29.49 -1.35 20.02
N GLY A 142 -28.82 -2.30 20.68
CA GLY A 142 -29.46 -3.54 21.15
C GLY A 142 -29.82 -4.51 20.02
N ARG A 143 -29.08 -4.49 18.91
CA ARG A 143 -29.24 -5.38 17.73
C ARG A 143 -28.11 -6.42 17.65
N PRO A 144 -28.08 -7.43 18.55
CA PRO A 144 -26.93 -8.34 18.67
C PRO A 144 -26.76 -9.31 17.49
N HIS A 145 -27.80 -9.58 16.72
CA HIS A 145 -27.69 -10.39 15.50
C HIS A 145 -26.89 -9.64 14.43
N ASP A 146 -27.30 -8.42 14.13
CA ASP A 146 -26.68 -7.57 13.11
C ASP A 146 -25.25 -7.18 13.51
N ALA A 147 -25.01 -6.98 14.80
CA ALA A 147 -23.67 -6.78 15.33
C ALA A 147 -22.74 -7.98 15.05
N ARG A 148 -23.23 -9.21 15.23
CA ARG A 148 -22.45 -10.42 14.91
C ARG A 148 -22.22 -10.59 13.42
N GLU A 149 -23.21 -10.26 12.60
CA GLU A 149 -23.09 -10.34 11.14
C GLU A 149 -22.05 -9.34 10.63
N ALA A 150 -22.14 -8.07 11.05
CA ALA A 150 -21.15 -7.04 10.71
C ALA A 150 -19.74 -7.43 11.19
N ARG A 151 -19.60 -7.96 12.41
CA ARG A 151 -18.32 -8.48 12.94
C ARG A 151 -17.78 -9.63 12.09
N GLY A 152 -18.64 -10.52 11.60
CA GLY A 152 -18.24 -11.62 10.72
C GLY A 152 -17.62 -11.14 9.40
N ARG A 153 -18.07 -9.99 8.87
CA ARG A 153 -17.53 -9.38 7.65
C ARG A 153 -16.18 -8.68 7.83
N VAL A 154 -15.77 -8.39 9.08
CA VAL A 154 -14.44 -7.85 9.41
C VAL A 154 -13.38 -8.96 9.36
N GLY A 155 -13.74 -10.18 9.77
CA GLY A 155 -12.84 -11.33 9.71
C GLY A 155 -11.83 -11.47 10.86
N HIS A 156 -11.84 -10.54 11.84
CA HIS A 156 -11.02 -10.65 13.05
C HIS A 156 -11.76 -10.14 14.31
N ASP A 157 -11.26 -10.48 15.49
CA ASP A 157 -11.81 -10.06 16.78
C ASP A 157 -10.91 -9.10 17.57
N HIS A 158 -9.70 -8.81 17.06
CA HIS A 158 -8.78 -7.83 17.64
C HIS A 158 -9.32 -6.40 17.60
N ASP A 159 -9.09 -5.61 18.66
CA ASP A 159 -9.40 -4.19 18.69
C ASP A 159 -8.34 -3.39 17.90
N LEU A 160 -8.51 -3.35 16.58
CA LEU A 160 -7.60 -2.69 15.65
C LEU A 160 -8.27 -1.53 14.92
N ALA A 161 -7.53 -0.44 14.74
CA ALA A 161 -7.88 0.66 13.85
C ALA A 161 -7.50 0.33 12.39
N LEU A 162 -8.07 -0.74 11.84
CA LEU A 162 -7.91 -1.12 10.44
C LEU A 162 -8.97 -0.45 9.56
N VAL A 163 -8.47 0.37 8.64
CA VAL A 163 -9.25 1.08 7.64
C VAL A 163 -9.10 0.38 6.29
N ALA A 164 -7.89 -0.07 5.93
CA ALA A 164 -7.59 -0.72 4.66
C ALA A 164 -8.40 -2.01 4.45
N ASP A 165 -8.83 -2.23 3.21
CA ASP A 165 -9.64 -3.37 2.77
C ASP A 165 -8.75 -4.54 2.31
N TYR A 166 -7.56 -4.66 2.92
CA TYR A 166 -6.61 -5.69 2.56
C TYR A 166 -7.10 -7.03 3.11
N LEU A 167 -7.09 -8.04 2.26
CA LEU A 167 -7.28 -9.42 2.67
C LEU A 167 -5.92 -10.04 2.88
N ALA A 168 -5.74 -10.75 3.97
CA ALA A 168 -4.51 -11.48 4.24
C ALA A 168 -4.87 -12.78 4.95
N ASP A 169 -4.82 -13.89 4.23
CA ASP A 169 -5.05 -15.20 4.81
C ASP A 169 -4.14 -16.27 4.19
N PRO A 170 -3.85 -17.36 4.92
CA PRO A 170 -2.97 -18.42 4.40
C PRO A 170 -3.47 -19.04 3.09
N GLY A 171 -4.79 -19.13 2.86
CA GLY A 171 -5.37 -19.79 1.69
C GLY A 171 -5.38 -18.95 0.42
N HIS A 172 -5.44 -17.62 0.53
CA HIS A 172 -5.54 -16.71 -0.62
C HIS A 172 -4.37 -15.73 -0.78
N GLY A 173 -3.45 -15.67 0.20
CA GLY A 173 -2.39 -14.67 0.23
C GLY A 173 -2.90 -13.26 0.54
N LEU A 174 -2.11 -12.25 0.17
CA LEU A 174 -2.44 -10.84 0.32
C LEU A 174 -3.20 -10.33 -0.93
N ARG A 175 -4.30 -9.60 -0.73
CA ARG A 175 -5.02 -8.88 -1.79
C ARG A 175 -5.44 -7.50 -1.32
N PHE A 176 -5.56 -6.56 -2.26
CA PHE A 176 -5.78 -5.14 -1.95
C PHE A 176 -7.25 -4.68 -2.01
N GLY A 177 -8.20 -5.62 -2.10
CA GLY A 177 -9.62 -5.32 -2.08
C GLY A 177 -10.47 -6.45 -2.65
N PRO A 178 -11.81 -6.26 -2.70
CA PRO A 178 -12.70 -7.24 -3.30
C PRO A 178 -12.52 -7.34 -4.83
N PRO A 179 -12.71 -8.54 -5.42
CA PRO A 179 -12.59 -8.75 -6.86
C PRO A 179 -13.55 -7.88 -7.69
N ARG A 180 -13.03 -7.18 -8.70
CA ARG A 180 -13.80 -6.37 -9.67
C ARG A 180 -13.18 -6.43 -11.05
N LEU A 181 -13.98 -6.70 -12.08
CA LEU A 181 -13.56 -6.60 -13.48
C LEU A 181 -13.98 -5.22 -14.03
N VAL A 182 -13.01 -4.32 -14.20
CA VAL A 182 -13.25 -2.92 -14.57
C VAL A 182 -12.92 -2.70 -16.05
N GLU A 183 -13.87 -2.18 -16.82
CA GLU A 183 -13.58 -1.72 -18.20
C GLU A 183 -12.99 -0.30 -18.16
N THR A 184 -11.68 -0.18 -18.40
CA THR A 184 -10.94 1.11 -18.30
C THR A 184 -10.95 1.90 -19.61
N ALA A 185 -11.14 1.21 -20.72
CA ALA A 185 -11.37 1.76 -22.05
C ALA A 185 -12.14 0.71 -22.88
N PRO A 186 -12.75 1.07 -24.03
CA PRO A 186 -13.57 0.13 -24.78
C PRO A 186 -12.81 -1.16 -25.15
N GLY A 187 -13.27 -2.29 -24.61
CA GLY A 187 -12.67 -3.61 -24.77
C GLY A 187 -11.39 -3.87 -23.95
N VAL A 188 -11.06 -3.00 -23.00
CA VAL A 188 -9.90 -3.12 -22.10
C VAL A 188 -10.42 -3.35 -20.68
N HIS A 189 -10.36 -4.60 -20.22
CA HIS A 189 -10.82 -5.00 -18.90
C HIS A 189 -9.63 -5.25 -17.97
N VAL A 190 -9.69 -4.75 -16.74
CA VAL A 190 -8.66 -4.95 -15.71
C VAL A 190 -9.29 -5.70 -14.56
N ALA A 191 -8.71 -6.84 -14.20
CA ALA A 191 -9.10 -7.64 -13.05
C ALA A 191 -8.39 -7.09 -11.82
N GLN A 192 -9.15 -6.42 -10.94
CA GLN A 192 -8.66 -5.81 -9.70
C GLN A 192 -9.08 -6.63 -8.49
N GLY A 193 -8.21 -6.79 -7.49
CA GLY A 193 -8.54 -7.47 -6.23
C GLY A 193 -8.82 -8.99 -6.35
N TYR A 194 -8.63 -9.59 -7.53
CA TYR A 194 -8.66 -11.04 -7.69
C TYR A 194 -7.39 -11.71 -7.13
N ASP A 195 -6.28 -10.97 -7.15
CA ASP A 195 -4.94 -11.42 -6.80
C ASP A 195 -4.19 -10.29 -6.06
N PHE A 196 -2.91 -10.50 -5.74
CA PHE A 196 -2.01 -9.47 -5.25
C PHE A 196 -1.77 -8.42 -6.35
N ALA A 197 -1.56 -8.86 -7.60
CA ALA A 197 -1.46 -7.99 -8.77
C ALA A 197 -2.81 -7.84 -9.51
N ASP A 198 -2.97 -6.68 -10.15
CA ASP A 198 -3.97 -6.43 -11.17
C ASP A 198 -3.43 -6.92 -12.53
N PHE A 199 -4.30 -7.55 -13.34
CA PHE A 199 -3.94 -8.03 -14.67
C PHE A 199 -5.05 -7.70 -15.69
N GLY A 200 -4.67 -7.56 -16.96
CA GLY A 200 -5.51 -7.01 -18.02
C GLY A 200 -5.99 -8.04 -19.04
N PHE A 201 -7.13 -7.76 -19.67
CA PHE A 201 -7.68 -8.47 -20.81
C PHE A 201 -8.14 -7.48 -21.88
N VAL A 202 -7.54 -7.56 -23.06
CA VAL A 202 -7.89 -6.72 -24.21
C VAL A 202 -8.64 -7.55 -25.25
N VAL A 203 -9.92 -7.26 -25.42
CA VAL A 203 -10.81 -7.94 -26.39
C VAL A 203 -10.58 -7.36 -27.78
N THR A 204 -10.16 -8.20 -28.72
CA THR A 204 -9.85 -7.82 -30.11
C THR A 204 -10.77 -8.52 -31.11
N GLY A 205 -10.60 -8.24 -32.40
CA GLY A 205 -11.30 -8.91 -33.50
C GLY A 205 -10.95 -10.39 -33.69
N GLU A 206 -9.85 -10.91 -33.13
CA GLU A 206 -9.38 -12.30 -33.31
C GLU A 206 -9.36 -13.11 -32.00
N GLY A 207 -9.32 -12.44 -30.86
CA GLY A 207 -9.16 -13.11 -29.56
C GLY A 207 -9.03 -12.11 -28.42
N VAL A 208 -8.64 -12.61 -27.26
CA VAL A 208 -8.26 -11.80 -26.10
C VAL A 208 -6.74 -11.83 -25.95
N VAL A 209 -6.15 -10.66 -25.75
CA VAL A 209 -4.75 -10.53 -25.32
C VAL A 209 -4.75 -10.29 -23.81
N ALA A 210 -4.20 -11.22 -23.05
CA ALA A 210 -3.98 -11.03 -21.62
C ALA A 210 -2.69 -10.23 -21.38
N ILE A 211 -2.70 -9.37 -20.36
CA ILE A 211 -1.54 -8.60 -19.91
C ILE A 211 -1.31 -8.99 -18.44
N ASP A 212 -0.21 -9.67 -18.17
CA ASP A 212 0.09 -10.38 -16.92
C ASP A 212 -0.88 -11.52 -16.57
N ALA A 213 -0.53 -12.26 -15.52
CA ALA A 213 -1.14 -13.53 -15.16
C ALA A 213 -1.26 -13.78 -13.64
N GLY A 214 -1.21 -12.75 -12.79
CA GLY A 214 -1.39 -12.92 -11.34
C GLY A 214 -0.36 -13.84 -10.67
N SER A 215 -0.52 -14.05 -9.36
CA SER A 215 0.33 -14.94 -8.55
C SER A 215 -0.11 -16.41 -8.54
N ASP A 216 -1.40 -16.67 -8.79
CA ASP A 216 -2.02 -17.99 -8.67
C ASP A 216 -3.00 -18.33 -9.82
N PRO A 217 -2.97 -19.54 -10.40
CA PRO A 217 -3.88 -19.94 -11.47
C PRO A 217 -5.37 -19.93 -11.09
N GLY A 218 -5.70 -20.18 -9.82
CA GLY A 218 -7.07 -20.12 -9.31
C GLY A 218 -7.62 -18.70 -9.30
N HIS A 219 -6.80 -17.71 -8.95
CA HIS A 219 -7.16 -16.29 -9.00
C HIS A 219 -7.42 -15.85 -10.45
N VAL A 220 -6.54 -16.22 -11.38
CA VAL A 220 -6.73 -15.94 -12.82
C VAL A 220 -7.99 -16.61 -13.36
N LYS A 221 -8.26 -17.87 -12.99
CA LYS A 221 -9.50 -18.57 -13.40
C LYS A 221 -10.76 -17.88 -12.88
N ALA A 222 -10.73 -17.31 -11.69
CA ALA A 222 -11.85 -16.55 -11.15
C ALA A 222 -12.12 -15.29 -11.99
N ALA A 223 -11.07 -14.54 -12.37
CA ALA A 223 -11.21 -13.39 -13.26
C ALA A 223 -11.66 -13.79 -14.67
N LEU A 224 -11.13 -14.88 -15.22
CA LEU A 224 -11.55 -15.41 -16.52
C LEU A 224 -13.03 -15.78 -16.54
N ARG A 225 -13.56 -16.39 -15.46
CA ARG A 225 -14.99 -16.71 -15.36
C ARG A 225 -15.85 -15.45 -15.51
N ASP A 226 -15.45 -14.37 -14.86
CA ASP A 226 -16.21 -13.12 -14.91
C ASP A 226 -16.03 -12.42 -16.27
N LEU A 227 -14.84 -12.54 -16.89
CA LEU A 227 -14.59 -12.11 -18.27
C LEU A 227 -15.45 -12.88 -19.29
N ARG A 228 -15.79 -14.15 -19.05
CA ARG A 228 -16.67 -14.93 -19.94
C ARG A 228 -18.11 -14.40 -19.99
N ALA A 229 -18.53 -13.62 -19.00
CA ALA A 229 -19.80 -12.88 -19.11
C ALA A 229 -19.72 -11.71 -20.11
N VAL A 230 -18.51 -11.28 -20.49
CA VAL A 230 -18.24 -10.20 -21.44
C VAL A 230 -17.91 -10.74 -22.83
N THR A 231 -17.14 -11.83 -22.93
CA THR A 231 -16.73 -12.40 -24.22
C THR A 231 -16.40 -13.89 -24.20
N ASP A 232 -16.80 -14.60 -25.25
CA ASP A 232 -16.46 -16.01 -25.51
C ASP A 232 -15.17 -16.20 -26.33
N ARG A 233 -14.49 -15.11 -26.70
CA ARG A 233 -13.28 -15.16 -27.53
C ARG A 233 -12.13 -15.89 -26.80
N PRO A 234 -11.35 -16.73 -27.50
CA PRO A 234 -10.23 -17.43 -26.87
C PRO A 234 -9.12 -16.45 -26.47
N ILE A 235 -8.34 -16.78 -25.43
CA ILE A 235 -7.04 -16.12 -25.20
C ILE A 235 -6.12 -16.55 -26.35
N THR A 236 -5.46 -15.59 -27.00
CA THR A 236 -4.52 -15.87 -28.11
C THR A 236 -3.10 -15.43 -27.78
N HIS A 237 -2.95 -14.45 -26.90
CA HIS A 237 -1.65 -13.93 -26.49
C HIS A 237 -1.66 -13.64 -24.99
N VAL A 238 -0.50 -13.80 -24.36
CA VAL A 238 -0.20 -13.31 -23.02
C VAL A 238 1.04 -12.44 -23.13
N ILE A 239 0.93 -11.17 -22.75
CA ILE A 239 2.07 -10.25 -22.65
C ILE A 239 2.41 -10.11 -21.18
N LEU A 240 3.61 -10.54 -20.79
CA LEU A 240 4.12 -10.38 -19.43
C LEU A 240 4.87 -9.05 -19.36
N THR A 241 4.48 -8.19 -18.43
CA THR A 241 5.10 -6.88 -18.22
C THR A 241 6.49 -7.03 -17.61
N HIS A 242 6.71 -8.01 -16.73
CA HIS A 242 8.00 -8.35 -16.12
C HIS A 242 7.95 -9.70 -15.39
N ALA A 243 9.10 -10.20 -14.92
CA ALA A 243 9.27 -11.56 -14.39
C ALA A 243 8.96 -11.76 -12.90
N HIS A 244 8.22 -10.85 -12.26
CA HIS A 244 7.86 -11.02 -10.84
C HIS A 244 6.75 -12.06 -10.65
N PHE A 245 6.78 -12.74 -9.50
CA PHE A 245 5.98 -13.94 -9.23
C PHE A 245 4.46 -13.70 -9.34
N ASP A 246 4.01 -12.50 -9.03
CA ASP A 246 2.64 -12.01 -9.05
C ASP A 246 2.17 -11.54 -10.42
N HIS A 247 3.06 -11.49 -11.40
CA HIS A 247 2.72 -11.20 -12.79
C HIS A 247 2.73 -12.46 -13.67
N ILE A 248 3.38 -13.53 -13.21
CA ILE A 248 3.62 -14.73 -14.02
C ILE A 248 3.10 -16.02 -13.37
N GLY A 249 2.75 -15.98 -12.10
CA GLY A 249 2.46 -17.16 -11.28
C GLY A 249 1.20 -17.92 -11.67
N GLY A 250 0.21 -17.24 -12.24
CA GLY A 250 -1.02 -17.85 -12.75
C GLY A 250 -1.01 -18.16 -14.25
N LEU A 251 0.14 -18.08 -14.93
CA LEU A 251 0.25 -18.23 -16.40
C LEU A 251 -0.43 -19.50 -16.94
N ASP A 252 -0.33 -20.63 -16.23
CA ASP A 252 -0.94 -21.90 -16.63
C ASP A 252 -2.46 -21.82 -16.85
N ALA A 253 -3.16 -20.86 -16.22
CA ALA A 253 -4.58 -20.63 -16.43
C ALA A 253 -4.90 -19.98 -17.79
N LEU A 254 -3.93 -19.34 -18.42
CA LEU A 254 -4.05 -18.62 -19.70
C LEU A 254 -3.53 -19.42 -20.89
N LEU A 255 -2.72 -20.45 -20.65
CA LEU A 255 -2.13 -21.28 -21.70
C LEU A 255 -3.16 -22.18 -22.37
N GLY A 256 -2.97 -22.39 -23.67
CA GLY A 256 -3.79 -23.23 -24.53
C GLY A 256 -3.12 -23.47 -25.87
N GLU A 257 -3.75 -24.22 -26.76
CA GLU A 257 -3.20 -24.48 -28.09
C GLU A 257 -3.05 -23.16 -28.88
N GLY A 258 -1.82 -22.86 -29.29
CA GLY A 258 -1.50 -21.68 -30.11
C GLY A 258 -1.43 -20.34 -29.35
N VAL A 259 -1.55 -20.32 -28.03
CA VAL A 259 -1.32 -19.11 -27.22
C VAL A 259 0.15 -18.71 -27.30
N GLN A 260 0.44 -17.44 -27.61
CA GLN A 260 1.80 -16.90 -27.61
C GLN A 260 2.09 -16.13 -26.33
N VAL A 261 3.17 -16.48 -25.62
CA VAL A 261 3.70 -15.75 -24.47
C VAL A 261 4.80 -14.79 -24.94
N ILE A 262 4.63 -13.51 -24.65
CA ILE A 262 5.53 -12.43 -25.05
C ILE A 262 6.09 -11.76 -23.81
N ALA A 263 7.40 -11.56 -23.76
CA ALA A 263 8.05 -10.81 -22.70
C ALA A 263 9.23 -10.00 -23.26
N GLN A 264 9.88 -9.21 -22.40
CA GLN A 264 11.07 -8.45 -22.76
C GLN A 264 12.34 -9.35 -22.76
N GLU A 265 13.38 -8.97 -23.50
CA GLU A 265 14.60 -9.79 -23.72
C GLU A 265 15.37 -10.21 -22.44
N ALA A 266 15.40 -9.36 -21.41
CA ALA A 266 16.03 -9.60 -20.11
C ALA A 266 15.17 -10.42 -19.13
N PHE A 267 13.94 -10.82 -19.51
CA PHE A 267 13.01 -11.58 -18.66
C PHE A 267 13.65 -12.82 -18.02
N ALA A 268 14.42 -13.60 -18.79
CA ALA A 268 15.06 -14.80 -18.27
C ALA A 268 16.11 -14.51 -17.18
N ALA A 269 16.78 -13.35 -17.24
CA ALA A 269 17.75 -12.94 -16.24
C ALA A 269 17.05 -12.52 -14.94
N GLU A 270 15.97 -11.75 -15.05
CA GLU A 270 15.17 -11.34 -13.89
C GLU A 270 14.48 -12.54 -13.22
N LEU A 271 13.92 -13.46 -14.01
CA LEU A 271 13.33 -14.70 -13.49
C LEU A 271 14.34 -15.53 -12.68
N ALA A 272 15.60 -15.59 -13.12
CA ALA A 272 16.66 -16.29 -12.40
C ALA A 272 17.00 -15.61 -11.07
N LEU A 273 16.96 -14.27 -11.02
CA LEU A 273 17.14 -13.48 -9.80
C LEU A 273 16.01 -13.72 -8.79
N GLN A 274 14.76 -13.71 -9.27
CA GLN A 274 13.56 -14.04 -8.50
C GLN A 274 13.64 -15.45 -7.88
N ALA A 275 14.00 -16.46 -8.68
CA ALA A 275 14.09 -17.85 -8.22
C ALA A 275 15.20 -18.07 -7.16
N ALA A 276 16.22 -17.23 -7.14
CA ALA A 276 17.34 -17.32 -6.21
C ALA A 276 17.05 -16.74 -4.81
N SER A 277 16.01 -15.89 -4.68
CA SER A 277 15.75 -15.14 -3.45
C SER A 277 14.29 -15.34 -3.01
N PRO A 278 14.00 -16.22 -2.03
CA PRO A 278 12.63 -16.39 -1.57
C PRO A 278 12.14 -15.10 -0.87
N PRO A 279 10.89 -14.67 -1.10
CA PRO A 279 10.33 -13.55 -0.37
C PRO A 279 10.31 -13.85 1.14
N PRO A 280 10.66 -12.89 2.01
CA PRO A 280 10.88 -13.14 3.43
C PRO A 280 9.60 -13.12 4.30
N PHE A 281 8.41 -13.02 3.70
CA PHE A 281 7.18 -12.69 4.43
C PHE A 281 6.11 -13.80 4.34
N PRO A 282 5.42 -14.13 5.45
CA PRO A 282 4.20 -14.94 5.41
C PRO A 282 3.09 -14.21 4.63
N TYR A 283 2.15 -14.94 4.04
CA TYR A 283 0.98 -14.44 3.31
C TYR A 283 1.24 -13.70 1.99
N LEU A 284 2.49 -13.58 1.53
CA LEU A 284 2.73 -13.00 0.20
C LEU A 284 2.18 -13.91 -0.92
N LEU A 285 2.28 -15.22 -0.72
CA LEU A 285 1.71 -16.24 -1.60
C LEU A 285 0.69 -17.09 -0.83
N PRO A 286 -0.32 -17.64 -1.51
CA PRO A 286 -1.16 -18.69 -0.95
C PRO A 286 -0.33 -19.90 -0.47
N ASP A 287 -0.81 -20.58 0.58
CA ASP A 287 -0.18 -21.76 1.14
C ASP A 287 0.06 -22.84 0.09
N GLY A 288 1.27 -23.40 0.10
CA GLY A 288 1.67 -24.47 -0.82
C GLY A 288 2.08 -23.99 -2.22
N GLN A 289 2.01 -22.69 -2.51
CA GLN A 289 2.51 -22.15 -3.77
C GLN A 289 4.03 -21.99 -3.76
N GLU A 290 4.66 -22.40 -4.87
CA GLU A 290 6.10 -22.24 -5.07
C GLU A 290 6.41 -20.83 -5.60
N HIS A 291 7.37 -20.14 -4.96
CA HIS A 291 7.86 -18.83 -5.40
C HIS A 291 8.70 -18.92 -6.68
N ARG A 292 9.41 -20.04 -6.88
CA ARG A 292 10.20 -20.28 -8.09
C ARG A 292 9.27 -20.65 -9.23
N LYS A 293 9.15 -19.73 -10.19
CA LYS A 293 8.36 -19.95 -11.39
C LYS A 293 9.28 -20.40 -12.52
N HIS A 294 8.73 -21.22 -13.42
CA HIS A 294 9.41 -21.68 -14.63
C HIS A 294 8.62 -21.20 -15.83
N VAL A 295 9.01 -20.05 -16.37
CA VAL A 295 8.35 -19.43 -17.53
C VAL A 295 9.38 -19.23 -18.63
N VAL A 296 9.03 -19.70 -19.83
CA VAL A 296 9.83 -19.50 -21.04
C VAL A 296 8.93 -18.80 -22.06
N PRO A 297 9.12 -17.47 -22.28
CA PRO A 297 8.37 -16.75 -23.30
C PRO A 297 8.65 -17.32 -24.71
N ASP A 298 7.62 -17.39 -25.55
CA ASP A 298 7.72 -17.80 -26.95
C ASP A 298 8.39 -16.72 -27.81
N ARG A 299 8.23 -15.45 -27.43
CA ARG A 299 8.78 -14.29 -28.13
C ARG A 299 9.35 -13.29 -27.13
N LEU A 300 10.54 -12.79 -27.45
CA LEU A 300 11.24 -11.76 -26.69
C LEU A 300 11.27 -10.43 -27.44
N VAL A 301 11.07 -9.33 -26.71
CA VAL A 301 11.09 -7.95 -27.22
C VAL A 301 12.33 -7.22 -26.71
N SER A 302 13.21 -6.81 -27.61
CA SER A 302 14.46 -6.10 -27.29
C SER A 302 14.47 -4.62 -27.65
N ARG A 303 13.53 -4.20 -28.50
CA ARG A 303 13.36 -2.81 -28.97
C ARG A 303 11.88 -2.50 -29.17
N PRO A 304 11.48 -1.21 -29.16
CA PRO A 304 10.10 -0.84 -29.40
C PRO A 304 9.56 -1.42 -30.71
N GLU A 305 8.40 -2.07 -30.64
CA GLU A 305 7.71 -2.64 -31.79
C GLU A 305 6.19 -2.65 -31.62
N THR A 306 5.46 -2.95 -32.69
CA THR A 306 4.00 -3.04 -32.67
C THR A 306 3.58 -4.48 -32.95
N LEU A 307 2.73 -5.02 -32.08
CA LEU A 307 1.97 -6.25 -32.31
C LEU A 307 0.54 -5.86 -32.72
N THR A 308 0.01 -6.44 -33.78
CA THR A 308 -1.39 -6.25 -34.18
C THR A 308 -2.15 -7.56 -33.99
N VAL A 309 -3.24 -7.54 -33.21
CA VAL A 309 -4.12 -8.69 -32.99
C VAL A 309 -5.55 -8.24 -33.21
N GLY A 310 -6.26 -8.88 -34.15
CA GLY A 310 -7.66 -8.59 -34.42
C GLY A 310 -7.98 -7.11 -34.67
N GLY A 311 -7.07 -6.38 -35.33
CA GLY A 311 -7.20 -4.96 -35.63
C GLY A 311 -6.87 -4.00 -34.49
N VAL A 312 -6.39 -4.49 -33.33
CA VAL A 312 -5.90 -3.65 -32.23
C VAL A 312 -4.37 -3.63 -32.27
N GLU A 313 -3.77 -2.44 -32.20
CA GLU A 313 -2.32 -2.24 -32.11
C GLU A 313 -1.86 -2.18 -30.65
N PHE A 314 -0.90 -3.03 -30.32
CA PHE A 314 -0.19 -3.09 -29.05
C PHE A 314 1.24 -2.61 -29.28
N GLY A 315 1.56 -1.40 -28.82
CA GLY A 315 2.93 -0.91 -28.78
C GLY A 315 3.67 -1.56 -27.61
N LEU A 316 4.68 -2.38 -27.90
CA LEU A 316 5.52 -3.04 -26.92
C LEU A 316 6.80 -2.23 -26.76
N VAL A 317 6.99 -1.60 -25.60
CA VAL A 317 8.12 -0.68 -25.35
C VAL A 317 8.93 -1.17 -24.17
N PRO A 318 10.09 -1.81 -24.42
CA PRO A 318 11.01 -2.21 -23.36
C PRO A 318 11.50 -0.99 -22.58
N ILE A 319 11.43 -1.08 -21.25
CA ILE A 319 12.07 -0.17 -20.31
C ILE A 319 13.11 -0.94 -19.49
N ARG A 320 14.03 -0.22 -18.85
CA ARG A 320 15.06 -0.84 -18.02
C ARG A 320 15.05 -0.14 -16.68
N GLY A 321 14.60 -0.80 -15.63
CA GLY A 321 14.55 -0.22 -14.29
C GLY A 321 13.19 0.36 -13.91
N GLY A 322 13.18 1.23 -12.90
CA GLY A 322 12.03 1.31 -12.01
C GLY A 322 12.15 0.20 -10.99
N GLU A 323 11.29 -0.81 -11.12
CA GLU A 323 11.36 -2.00 -10.28
C GLU A 323 12.38 -3.03 -10.79
N SER A 324 12.23 -3.51 -12.03
CA SER A 324 13.02 -4.62 -12.59
C SER A 324 13.74 -4.24 -13.88
N ALA A 325 14.73 -5.05 -14.28
CA ALA A 325 15.49 -4.78 -15.50
C ALA A 325 14.74 -5.16 -16.80
N ASP A 326 13.66 -5.92 -16.68
CA ASP A 326 12.91 -6.53 -17.79
C ASP A 326 11.53 -5.91 -18.04
N GLY A 327 11.26 -4.71 -17.50
CA GLY A 327 9.97 -4.05 -17.68
C GLY A 327 9.57 -3.86 -19.16
N LEU A 328 8.30 -4.12 -19.46
CA LEU A 328 7.68 -3.97 -20.77
C LEU A 328 6.39 -3.17 -20.68
N LEU A 329 6.39 -1.96 -21.24
CA LEU A 329 5.17 -1.17 -21.37
C LEU A 329 4.32 -1.72 -22.52
N VAL A 330 2.99 -1.78 -22.32
CA VAL A 330 2.02 -2.15 -23.36
C VAL A 330 1.11 -0.96 -23.65
N HIS A 331 1.33 -0.30 -24.79
CA HIS A 331 0.63 0.90 -25.20
C HIS A 331 -0.49 0.60 -26.21
N LEU A 332 -1.73 0.79 -25.80
CA LEU A 332 -2.93 0.74 -26.65
C LEU A 332 -3.24 2.14 -27.18
N ARG A 333 -2.54 2.58 -28.23
CA ARG A 333 -2.59 3.95 -28.76
C ARG A 333 -4.01 4.45 -29.00
N ASP A 334 -4.82 3.68 -29.72
CA ASP A 334 -6.20 4.06 -30.08
C ASP A 334 -7.15 4.11 -28.88
N ARG A 335 -6.78 3.45 -27.78
CA ARG A 335 -7.52 3.45 -26.52
C ARG A 335 -6.96 4.46 -25.53
N GLY A 336 -5.76 4.99 -25.77
CA GLY A 336 -5.07 5.93 -24.89
C GLY A 336 -4.71 5.33 -23.53
N VAL A 337 -4.49 4.02 -23.46
CA VAL A 337 -4.13 3.28 -22.23
C VAL A 337 -2.71 2.75 -22.37
N VAL A 338 -1.92 2.88 -21.30
CA VAL A 338 -0.62 2.21 -21.18
C VAL A 338 -0.63 1.33 -19.94
N PHE A 339 -0.38 0.02 -20.12
CA PHE A 339 -0.04 -0.86 -19.02
C PHE A 339 1.46 -0.69 -18.73
N THR A 340 1.79 -0.46 -17.47
CA THR A 340 3.13 -0.07 -17.03
C THR A 340 3.83 -1.14 -16.18
N GLY A 341 3.14 -2.24 -15.87
CA GLY A 341 3.57 -3.18 -14.84
C GLY A 341 3.85 -2.41 -13.54
N ASP A 342 4.98 -2.73 -12.93
CA ASP A 342 5.41 -2.16 -11.65
C ASP A 342 6.57 -1.17 -11.79
N MET A 343 6.67 -0.51 -12.96
CA MET A 343 7.62 0.58 -13.21
C MET A 343 7.67 1.59 -12.04
N CYS A 344 6.51 1.94 -11.47
CA CYS A 344 6.38 2.83 -10.32
C CYS A 344 5.89 2.05 -9.09
N MET A 345 6.79 1.77 -8.16
CA MET A 345 6.49 1.12 -6.88
C MET A 345 6.73 2.08 -5.70
N PRO A 346 6.24 1.80 -4.48
CA PRO A 346 6.67 2.50 -3.26
C PRO A 346 8.16 2.30 -2.94
N TYR A 347 8.80 1.40 -3.69
CA TYR A 347 10.19 1.03 -3.61
C TYR A 347 10.84 1.17 -4.99
N LEU A 348 12.16 1.29 -4.99
CA LEU A 348 12.95 1.17 -6.20
C LEU A 348 13.47 -0.27 -6.28
N GLY A 349 12.76 -1.12 -7.02
CA GLY A 349 12.87 -2.58 -6.96
C GLY A 349 12.19 -3.17 -5.74
N ALA A 350 11.84 -4.46 -5.76
CA ALA A 350 11.30 -5.11 -4.58
C ALA A 350 12.35 -5.08 -3.45
N PRO A 351 11.92 -4.83 -2.20
CA PRO A 351 12.83 -4.55 -1.09
C PRO A 351 13.72 -5.73 -0.67
N PHE A 352 13.47 -6.93 -1.21
CA PHE A 352 14.19 -8.17 -0.92
C PHE A 352 14.98 -8.73 -2.10
N PHE A 353 14.95 -8.07 -3.26
CA PHE A 353 15.73 -8.45 -4.44
C PHE A 353 16.86 -7.43 -4.71
N PRO A 354 18.01 -7.86 -5.27
CA PRO A 354 19.10 -6.96 -5.66
C PRO A 354 18.83 -6.31 -7.05
N GLU A 355 17.68 -5.68 -7.21
CA GLU A 355 17.20 -5.06 -8.46
C GLU A 355 16.95 -3.53 -8.29
N GLY A 356 16.17 -2.90 -9.18
CA GLY A 356 15.82 -1.48 -9.11
C GLY A 356 16.87 -0.53 -9.66
N SER A 357 16.42 0.50 -10.38
CA SER A 357 17.33 1.51 -10.99
C SER A 357 16.66 2.88 -11.05
N ALA A 358 17.30 3.89 -10.42
CA ALA A 358 16.78 5.25 -10.33
C ALA A 358 16.82 5.94 -11.70
N GLU A 359 17.95 5.80 -12.40
CA GLU A 359 18.11 6.27 -13.77
C GLU A 359 17.10 5.59 -14.70
N GLY A 360 16.92 4.28 -14.53
CA GLY A 360 15.93 3.51 -15.25
C GLY A 360 14.50 4.00 -15.03
N LEU A 361 14.15 4.32 -13.78
CA LEU A 361 12.86 4.93 -13.46
C LEU A 361 12.68 6.28 -14.17
N PHE A 362 13.73 7.12 -14.22
CA PHE A 362 13.66 8.41 -14.89
C PHE A 362 13.46 8.28 -16.40
N GLU A 363 14.14 7.32 -17.03
CA GLU A 363 13.97 7.00 -18.45
C GLU A 363 12.56 6.47 -18.74
N ALA A 364 12.06 5.58 -17.88
CA ALA A 364 10.73 4.99 -18.02
C ALA A 364 9.61 6.04 -17.84
N LEU A 365 9.71 6.91 -16.83
CA LEU A 365 8.81 8.05 -16.64
C LEU A 365 8.79 8.97 -17.86
N ALA A 366 9.97 9.33 -18.38
CA ALA A 366 10.07 10.16 -19.59
C ALA A 366 9.44 9.47 -20.82
N THR A 367 9.68 8.16 -20.98
CA THR A 367 9.11 7.35 -22.05
C THR A 367 7.58 7.37 -22.00
N VAL A 368 6.98 7.14 -20.82
CA VAL A 368 5.52 7.19 -20.64
C VAL A 368 4.96 8.57 -20.99
N GLN A 369 5.64 9.66 -20.61
CA GLN A 369 5.22 11.02 -20.99
C GLN A 369 5.25 11.24 -22.50
N GLU A 370 6.24 10.67 -23.22
CA GLU A 370 6.32 10.74 -24.68
C GLU A 370 5.20 9.95 -25.39
N LEU A 371 4.73 8.85 -24.80
CA LEU A 371 3.60 8.08 -25.31
C LEU A 371 2.27 8.85 -25.24
N ARG A 372 2.19 9.89 -24.38
CA ARG A 372 1.00 10.74 -24.15
C ARG A 372 -0.29 9.93 -23.89
N PRO A 373 -0.28 8.99 -22.93
CA PRO A 373 -1.49 8.24 -22.59
C PRO A 373 -2.56 9.14 -21.98
N ARG A 374 -3.82 8.71 -22.10
CA ARG A 374 -4.95 9.28 -21.35
C ARG A 374 -5.03 8.69 -19.94
N SER A 375 -4.68 7.42 -19.79
CA SER A 375 -4.65 6.72 -18.51
C SER A 375 -3.52 5.70 -18.44
N LEU A 376 -3.12 5.38 -17.21
CA LEU A 376 -2.14 4.35 -16.89
C LEU A 376 -2.83 3.22 -16.14
N VAL A 377 -2.41 2.00 -16.40
CA VAL A 377 -2.73 0.82 -15.59
C VAL A 377 -1.40 0.26 -15.08
N HIS A 378 -1.25 0.20 -13.76
CA HIS A 378 -0.09 -0.40 -13.10
C HIS A 378 -0.43 -1.83 -12.69
N GLY A 379 0.58 -2.58 -12.23
CA GLY A 379 0.40 -3.93 -11.71
C GLY A 379 -0.40 -4.01 -10.42
N HIS A 380 -0.76 -2.89 -9.79
CA HIS A 380 -1.63 -2.88 -8.61
C HIS A 380 -2.59 -1.67 -8.60
N THR A 381 -3.77 -1.86 -8.01
CA THR A 381 -4.82 -0.81 -7.95
C THR A 381 -4.31 0.45 -7.25
N ALA A 382 -3.66 0.31 -6.10
CA ALA A 382 -3.14 1.46 -5.35
C ALA A 382 -2.09 2.26 -6.15
N LEU A 383 -1.33 1.61 -7.04
CA LEU A 383 -0.37 2.29 -7.90
C LEU A 383 -1.08 3.02 -9.03
N THR A 384 -2.06 2.37 -9.65
CA THR A 384 -2.94 2.96 -10.68
C THR A 384 -3.59 4.26 -10.19
N GLU A 385 -4.00 4.32 -8.93
CA GLU A 385 -4.62 5.50 -8.35
C GLU A 385 -3.65 6.61 -7.93
N ASN A 386 -2.40 6.27 -7.60
CA ASN A 386 -1.43 7.23 -7.06
C ASN A 386 -0.48 7.76 -8.14
N PHE A 387 -0.03 6.91 -9.06
CA PHE A 387 0.95 7.24 -10.10
C PHE A 387 0.23 7.58 -11.40
N THR A 388 -0.54 8.67 -11.42
CA THR A 388 -1.34 9.07 -12.58
C THR A 388 -0.53 9.82 -13.63
N VAL A 389 -1.07 9.95 -14.85
CA VAL A 389 -0.47 10.76 -15.94
C VAL A 389 -0.18 12.20 -15.46
N GLU A 390 -1.09 12.77 -14.67
CA GLU A 390 -0.96 14.13 -14.11
C GLU A 390 0.19 14.24 -13.10
N ALA A 391 0.45 13.18 -12.34
CA ALA A 391 1.50 13.16 -11.33
C ALA A 391 2.92 13.05 -11.93
N LEU A 392 3.08 12.42 -13.10
CA LEU A 392 4.41 12.05 -13.62
C LEU A 392 5.38 13.23 -13.78
N PRO A 393 5.00 14.41 -14.33
CA PRO A 393 5.94 15.50 -14.52
C PRO A 393 6.53 16.00 -13.19
N GLY A 394 5.66 16.20 -12.18
CA GLY A 394 6.08 16.64 -10.86
C GLY A 394 6.87 15.56 -10.11
N LEU A 395 6.47 14.30 -10.25
CA LEU A 395 7.15 13.16 -9.64
C LEU A 395 8.57 12.99 -10.19
N LEU A 396 8.74 13.05 -11.52
CA LEU A 396 10.05 12.96 -12.16
C LEU A 396 11.00 14.07 -11.70
N ALA A 397 10.50 15.31 -11.63
CA ALA A 397 11.29 16.44 -11.15
C ALA A 397 11.70 16.24 -9.68
N ALA A 398 10.76 15.88 -8.81
CA ALA A 398 10.99 15.68 -7.39
C ALA A 398 11.94 14.51 -7.08
N LEU A 399 11.86 13.40 -7.82
CA LEU A 399 12.75 12.25 -7.63
C LEU A 399 14.16 12.51 -8.16
N ARG A 400 14.33 13.29 -9.24
CA ARG A 400 15.66 13.74 -9.67
C ARG A 400 16.33 14.65 -8.65
N GLU A 401 15.58 15.56 -8.03
CA GLU A 401 16.07 16.38 -6.92
C GLU A 401 16.47 15.51 -5.73
N LEU A 402 15.60 14.59 -5.30
CA LEU A 402 15.89 13.65 -4.22
C LEU A 402 17.14 12.80 -4.52
N HIS A 403 17.27 12.28 -5.74
CA HIS A 403 18.44 11.52 -6.17
C HIS A 403 19.74 12.31 -5.99
N ALA A 404 19.76 13.57 -6.43
CA ALA A 404 20.91 14.45 -6.23
C ALA A 404 21.21 14.70 -4.75
N VAL A 405 20.18 14.92 -3.92
CA VAL A 405 20.32 15.09 -2.46
C VAL A 405 20.94 13.85 -1.81
N VAL A 406 20.49 12.65 -2.18
CA VAL A 406 20.99 11.39 -1.64
C VAL A 406 22.43 11.16 -2.04
N LEU A 407 22.77 11.30 -3.33
CA LEU A 407 24.14 11.12 -3.81
C LEU A 407 25.11 12.12 -3.17
N ALA A 408 24.70 13.39 -3.02
CA ALA A 408 25.51 14.40 -2.33
C ALA A 408 25.73 14.05 -0.85
N GLY A 409 24.70 13.52 -0.17
CA GLY A 409 24.83 13.08 1.21
C GLY A 409 25.71 11.84 1.38
N VAL A 410 25.61 10.87 0.48
CA VAL A 410 26.52 9.71 0.43
C VAL A 410 27.97 10.17 0.22
N ALA A 411 28.21 11.08 -0.74
CA ALA A 411 29.54 11.64 -0.98
C ALA A 411 30.10 12.41 0.24
N ALA A 412 29.22 12.97 1.07
CA ALA A 412 29.58 13.62 2.34
C ALA A 412 29.70 12.65 3.53
N GLY A 413 29.54 11.34 3.31
CA GLY A 413 29.63 10.31 4.35
C GLY A 413 28.45 10.27 5.31
N ARG A 414 27.26 10.75 4.90
CA ARG A 414 26.07 10.73 5.75
C ARG A 414 25.45 9.34 5.80
N PRO A 415 25.17 8.78 6.98
CA PRO A 415 24.48 7.52 7.11
C PRO A 415 23.02 7.63 6.65
N LEU A 416 22.44 6.50 6.24
CA LEU A 416 21.07 6.40 5.72
C LEU A 416 20.03 7.09 6.63
N VAL A 417 20.15 6.90 7.94
CA VAL A 417 19.17 7.44 8.90
C VAL A 417 19.16 8.97 8.91
N GLU A 418 20.30 9.62 8.72
CA GLU A 418 20.37 11.09 8.63
C GLU A 418 19.74 11.62 7.35
N LEU A 419 19.83 10.86 6.26
CA LEU A 419 19.20 11.20 4.99
C LEU A 419 17.68 11.04 5.06
N LEU A 420 17.18 9.98 5.69
CA LEU A 420 15.75 9.80 5.95
C LEU A 420 15.21 10.91 6.88
N ASP A 421 15.97 11.30 7.90
CA ASP A 421 15.60 12.37 8.84
C ASP A 421 15.59 13.78 8.21
N LEU A 422 16.14 13.96 7.00
CA LEU A 422 15.93 15.20 6.23
C LEU A 422 14.46 15.42 5.90
N ASP A 423 13.70 14.33 5.78
CA ASP A 423 12.28 14.35 5.45
C ASP A 423 12.01 15.25 4.22
N HIS A 424 12.87 15.08 3.21
CA HIS A 424 12.98 16.00 2.09
C HIS A 424 11.66 16.10 1.32
N LEU A 425 11.24 17.34 1.04
CA LEU A 425 10.04 17.67 0.28
C LEU A 425 10.37 18.81 -0.70
N PRO A 426 10.62 18.49 -1.97
CA PRO A 426 10.91 19.45 -3.03
C PRO A 426 9.84 20.53 -3.17
N GLU A 427 10.24 21.80 -3.28
CA GLU A 427 9.30 22.91 -3.54
C GLU A 427 8.55 22.74 -4.87
N THR A 428 9.15 22.06 -5.84
CA THR A 428 8.55 21.79 -7.15
C THR A 428 7.20 21.08 -7.03
N LEU A 429 7.00 20.26 -5.99
CA LEU A 429 5.73 19.58 -5.74
C LEU A 429 4.58 20.53 -5.39
N ARG A 430 4.86 21.76 -4.96
CA ARG A 430 3.84 22.76 -4.65
C ARG A 430 3.02 23.16 -5.87
N ASP A 431 3.66 23.19 -7.04
CA ASP A 431 3.02 23.47 -8.33
C ASP A 431 2.49 22.20 -9.01
N HIS A 432 2.70 21.02 -8.40
CA HIS A 432 2.28 19.72 -8.89
C HIS A 432 1.56 18.91 -7.80
N PRO A 433 0.36 19.33 -7.34
CA PRO A 433 -0.33 18.71 -6.22
C PRO A 433 -0.63 17.21 -6.43
N ALA A 434 -0.89 16.78 -7.67
CA ALA A 434 -1.09 15.36 -8.00
C ALA A 434 0.15 14.49 -7.75
N ALA A 435 1.36 15.07 -7.76
CA ALA A 435 2.62 14.36 -7.54
C ALA A 435 2.99 14.20 -6.06
N ILE A 436 2.31 14.92 -5.14
CA ILE A 436 2.66 14.91 -3.72
C ILE A 436 2.50 13.51 -3.12
N THR A 437 1.33 12.90 -3.29
CA THR A 437 1.05 11.55 -2.74
C THR A 437 2.02 10.50 -3.28
N PRO A 438 2.17 10.30 -4.61
CA PRO A 438 3.10 9.31 -5.11
C PRO A 438 4.56 9.59 -4.69
N TYR A 439 4.97 10.86 -4.61
CA TYR A 439 6.29 11.21 -4.08
C TYR A 439 6.46 10.75 -2.64
N LEU A 440 5.51 11.08 -1.75
CA LEU A 440 5.59 10.68 -0.34
C LEU A 440 5.57 9.16 -0.15
N VAL A 441 4.86 8.44 -1.02
CA VAL A 441 4.81 6.97 -1.03
C VAL A 441 6.17 6.37 -1.40
N ILE A 442 6.80 6.84 -2.48
CA ILE A 442 8.06 6.25 -2.99
C ILE A 442 9.33 6.79 -2.32
N ARG A 443 9.30 8.01 -1.75
CA ARG A 443 10.48 8.76 -1.31
C ARG A 443 11.43 7.95 -0.42
N ASP A 444 10.91 7.32 0.63
CA ASP A 444 11.74 6.64 1.61
C ASP A 444 12.36 5.36 1.03
N GLY A 445 11.59 4.61 0.22
CA GLY A 445 12.08 3.40 -0.47
C GLY A 445 13.11 3.74 -1.55
N PHE A 446 12.86 4.78 -2.34
CA PHE A 446 13.81 5.33 -3.32
C PHE A 446 15.12 5.76 -2.67
N LEU A 447 15.02 6.56 -1.59
CA LEU A 447 16.19 7.04 -0.85
C LEU A 447 17.02 5.87 -0.30
N GLN A 448 16.37 4.88 0.31
CA GLN A 448 17.03 3.68 0.84
C GLN A 448 17.77 2.92 -0.25
N ARG A 449 17.13 2.67 -1.40
CA ARG A 449 17.76 1.94 -2.50
C ARG A 449 18.94 2.71 -3.09
N VAL A 450 18.77 4.00 -3.39
CA VAL A 450 19.85 4.83 -3.93
C VAL A 450 21.03 4.88 -2.96
N HIS A 451 20.78 5.08 -1.67
CA HIS A 451 21.84 5.05 -0.65
C HIS A 451 22.55 3.68 -0.63
N HIS A 452 21.80 2.59 -0.66
CA HIS A 452 22.35 1.23 -0.68
C HIS A 452 23.21 0.96 -1.92
N GLN A 453 22.79 1.42 -3.10
CA GLN A 453 23.54 1.26 -4.35
C GLN A 453 24.75 2.18 -4.46
N ALA A 454 24.72 3.34 -3.82
CA ALA A 454 25.78 4.34 -3.88
C ALA A 454 26.81 4.25 -2.75
N SER A 455 26.52 3.50 -1.68
CA SER A 455 27.39 3.38 -0.51
C SER A 455 28.05 2.00 -0.41
N GLY A 456 29.18 1.94 0.31
CA GLY A 456 29.86 0.69 0.60
C GLY A 456 29.23 -0.08 1.75
N TYR A 457 29.64 -1.33 1.94
CA TYR A 457 29.21 -2.15 3.09
C TYR A 457 29.68 -1.61 4.45
N TRP A 458 30.72 -0.76 4.48
CA TRP A 458 31.17 -0.06 5.68
C TRP A 458 30.77 1.41 5.62
N GLN A 459 30.04 1.86 6.64
CA GLN A 459 29.53 3.22 6.74
C GLN A 459 30.33 4.07 7.74
N PRO A 460 30.37 5.40 7.59
CA PRO A 460 31.13 6.29 8.49
C PRO A 460 30.68 6.30 9.95
N ASP A 461 29.45 5.86 10.25
CA ASP A 461 28.91 5.72 11.60
C ASP A 461 29.25 4.37 12.26
N GLY A 462 30.04 3.53 11.59
CA GLY A 462 30.41 2.18 12.04
C GLY A 462 29.45 1.08 11.60
N THR A 463 28.33 1.42 10.94
CA THR A 463 27.39 0.41 10.42
C THR A 463 28.11 -0.52 9.43
N GLY A 464 27.93 -1.83 9.61
CA GLY A 464 28.51 -2.87 8.77
C GLY A 464 29.99 -3.18 9.00
N VAL A 465 30.68 -2.45 9.89
CA VAL A 465 32.08 -2.77 10.24
C VAL A 465 32.14 -4.04 11.10
N GLU A 466 31.38 -4.06 12.19
CA GLU A 466 31.21 -5.22 13.05
C GLU A 466 29.80 -5.80 12.88
N HIS A 467 29.71 -7.13 12.99
CA HIS A 467 28.45 -7.86 12.81
C HIS A 467 28.13 -8.63 14.08
N PHE A 468 27.09 -8.20 14.79
CA PHE A 468 26.60 -8.87 15.99
C PHE A 468 25.33 -9.64 15.68
N SER A 469 25.27 -10.88 16.15
CA SER A 469 24.05 -11.68 16.10
C SER A 469 22.97 -11.10 17.03
N ALA A 470 21.70 -11.43 16.75
CA ALA A 470 20.61 -11.10 17.66
C ALA A 470 20.82 -11.69 19.06
N GLY A 471 21.48 -12.85 19.18
CA GLY A 471 21.82 -13.47 20.46
C GLY A 471 22.85 -12.67 21.27
N GLU A 472 23.86 -12.09 20.62
CA GLU A 472 24.86 -11.24 21.26
C GLU A 472 24.25 -9.92 21.76
N TRP A 473 23.44 -9.26 20.93
CA TRP A 473 22.68 -8.08 21.36
C TRP A 473 21.75 -8.41 22.52
N ALA A 474 21.07 -9.56 22.46
CA ALA A 474 20.17 -9.99 23.50
C ALA A 474 20.90 -10.22 24.83
N ALA A 475 22.08 -10.85 24.79
CA ALA A 475 22.92 -11.04 25.98
C ALA A 475 23.41 -9.69 26.56
N ALA A 476 23.82 -8.75 25.71
CA ALA A 476 24.24 -7.42 26.16
C ALA A 476 23.10 -6.63 26.82
N LEU A 477 21.89 -6.66 26.24
CA LEU A 477 20.71 -6.02 26.81
C LEU A 477 20.26 -6.69 28.11
N ASP A 478 20.43 -8.01 28.24
CA ASP A 478 20.10 -8.77 29.46
C ASP A 478 20.96 -8.35 30.65
N LEU A 479 22.23 -8.01 30.41
CA LEU A 479 23.11 -7.44 31.43
C LEU A 479 22.59 -6.10 31.94
N LEU A 480 22.10 -5.23 31.04
CA LEU A 480 21.47 -3.96 31.41
C LEU A 480 20.15 -4.19 32.17
N GLY A 481 19.41 -5.22 31.79
CA GLY A 481 18.16 -5.66 32.44
C GLY A 481 18.35 -6.47 33.72
N GLY A 482 19.58 -6.60 34.25
CA GLY A 482 19.83 -7.35 35.48
C GLY A 482 19.52 -8.85 35.40
N GLY A 483 19.49 -9.42 34.20
CA GLY A 483 19.22 -10.85 33.95
C GLY A 483 17.75 -11.27 34.05
N GLY A 484 16.81 -10.32 34.03
CA GLY A 484 15.37 -10.60 34.14
C GLY A 484 14.57 -10.14 32.92
N ALA A 485 13.39 -10.74 32.72
CA ALA A 485 12.47 -10.37 31.64
C ALA A 485 11.74 -9.03 31.88
N GLU A 486 11.55 -8.64 33.15
CA GLU A 486 10.76 -7.47 33.56
C GLU A 486 11.26 -6.15 32.92
N PRO A 487 12.59 -5.84 32.88
CA PRO A 487 13.04 -4.59 32.26
C PRO A 487 12.80 -4.52 30.76
N PHE A 488 12.88 -5.65 30.04
CA PHE A 488 12.53 -5.71 28.62
C PHE A 488 11.05 -5.39 28.42
N ALA A 489 10.17 -5.98 29.23
CA ALA A 489 8.73 -5.74 29.15
C ALA A 489 8.39 -4.28 29.47
N ALA A 490 8.99 -3.71 30.53
CA ALA A 490 8.77 -2.32 30.92
C ALA A 490 9.23 -1.34 29.82
N ALA A 491 10.43 -1.54 29.27
CA ALA A 491 10.97 -0.69 28.21
C ALA A 491 10.12 -0.75 26.94
N ALA A 492 9.73 -1.95 26.51
CA ALA A 492 8.91 -2.11 25.32
C ALA A 492 7.47 -1.59 25.49
N ALA A 493 6.90 -1.68 26.69
CA ALA A 493 5.58 -1.11 26.99
C ALA A 493 5.63 0.42 26.94
N GLU A 494 6.69 1.02 27.47
CA GLU A 494 6.92 2.46 27.38
C GLU A 494 7.13 2.91 25.93
N LEU A 495 7.90 2.16 25.13
CA LEU A 495 8.08 2.45 23.71
C LEU A 495 6.75 2.35 22.93
N LEU A 496 5.90 1.37 23.25
CA LEU A 496 4.57 1.29 22.68
C LEU A 496 3.72 2.52 23.05
N ASN A 497 3.73 2.94 24.32
CA ASN A 497 3.01 4.13 24.80
C ASN A 497 3.49 5.43 24.12
N ARG A 498 4.78 5.49 23.77
CA ARG A 498 5.38 6.60 23.01
C ARG A 498 5.12 6.56 21.50
N GLY A 499 4.41 5.54 21.00
CA GLY A 499 4.17 5.37 19.57
C GLY A 499 5.38 4.85 18.79
N GLU A 500 6.28 4.13 19.45
CA GLU A 500 7.51 3.56 18.88
C GLU A 500 7.48 2.02 18.80
N PRO A 501 6.44 1.40 18.21
CA PRO A 501 6.24 -0.05 18.31
C PRO A 501 7.31 -0.86 17.58
N ALA A 502 7.97 -0.31 16.56
CA ALA A 502 9.08 -0.98 15.87
C ALA A 502 10.29 -1.16 16.79
N LEU A 503 10.63 -0.12 17.58
CA LEU A 503 11.73 -0.20 18.54
C LEU A 503 11.34 -1.08 19.73
N GLY A 504 10.09 -0.97 20.20
CA GLY A 504 9.54 -1.86 21.22
C GLY A 504 9.62 -3.33 20.80
N LEU A 505 9.27 -3.64 19.55
CA LEU A 505 9.34 -5.00 19.01
C LEU A 505 10.77 -5.54 19.06
N ARG A 506 11.76 -4.74 18.64
CA ARG A 506 13.17 -5.12 18.75
C ARG A 506 13.56 -5.44 20.19
N ILE A 507 13.18 -4.62 21.16
CA ILE A 507 13.47 -4.89 22.58
C ILE A 507 12.84 -6.22 23.03
N VAL A 508 11.58 -6.46 22.68
CA VAL A 508 10.88 -7.71 23.06
C VAL A 508 11.50 -8.93 22.40
N GLU A 509 11.87 -8.86 21.12
CA GLU A 509 12.51 -9.97 20.40
C GLU A 509 13.83 -10.39 21.07
N HIS A 510 14.67 -9.43 21.45
CA HIS A 510 15.89 -9.70 22.21
C HIS A 510 15.58 -10.27 23.60
N GLY A 511 14.57 -9.74 24.29
CA GLY A 511 14.11 -10.28 25.57
C GLY A 511 13.66 -11.74 25.46
N LEU A 512 12.92 -12.11 24.41
CA LEU A 512 12.45 -13.47 24.17
C LEU A 512 13.59 -14.45 23.83
N LEU A 513 14.69 -14.00 23.24
CA LEU A 513 15.87 -14.84 23.03
C LEU A 513 16.55 -15.24 24.35
N ARG A 514 16.39 -14.45 25.42
CA ARG A 514 16.96 -14.73 26.76
C ARG A 514 15.96 -15.38 27.69
N HIS A 515 14.70 -14.95 27.59
CA HIS A 515 13.60 -15.31 28.46
C HIS A 515 12.42 -15.86 27.63
N PRO A 516 12.59 -16.98 26.91
CA PRO A 516 11.61 -17.45 25.91
C PRO A 516 10.26 -17.87 26.51
N GLN A 517 10.21 -18.15 27.82
CA GLN A 517 9.01 -18.56 28.54
C GLN A 517 8.33 -17.40 29.29
N ALA A 518 8.78 -16.16 29.10
CA ALA A 518 8.20 -15.00 29.78
C ALA A 518 6.87 -14.59 29.11
N PRO A 519 5.71 -14.80 29.76
CA PRO A 519 4.41 -14.53 29.15
C PRO A 519 4.19 -13.04 28.85
N ALA A 520 4.73 -12.15 29.70
CA ALA A 520 4.65 -10.70 29.50
C ALA A 520 5.32 -10.25 28.19
N LEU A 521 6.43 -10.88 27.81
CA LEU A 521 7.12 -10.57 26.56
C LEU A 521 6.36 -11.10 25.34
N ALA A 522 5.80 -12.30 25.43
CA ALA A 522 4.99 -12.87 24.34
C ALA A 522 3.73 -12.02 24.05
N GLU A 523 3.02 -11.61 25.10
CA GLU A 523 1.84 -10.74 25.00
C GLU A 523 2.21 -9.38 24.39
N LEU A 524 3.30 -8.78 24.87
CA LEU A 524 3.74 -7.48 24.38
C LEU A 524 4.23 -7.55 22.93
N ARG A 525 4.89 -8.65 22.52
CA ARG A 525 5.26 -8.91 21.12
C ARG A 525 4.03 -8.83 20.23
N HIS A 526 2.95 -9.52 20.59
CA HIS A 526 1.73 -9.54 19.81
C HIS A 526 1.12 -8.14 19.69
N ARG A 527 0.99 -7.41 20.81
CA ARG A 527 0.49 -6.02 20.80
C ARG A 527 1.33 -5.07 19.94
N LEU A 528 2.65 -5.21 19.96
CA LEU A 528 3.57 -4.39 19.15
C LEU A 528 3.42 -4.70 17.65
N LEU A 529 3.25 -5.96 17.29
CA LEU A 529 3.01 -6.37 15.90
C LEU A 529 1.68 -5.82 15.39
N LEU A 530 0.61 -5.93 16.18
CA LEU A 530 -0.68 -5.35 15.84
C LEU A 530 -0.61 -3.82 15.64
N ALA A 531 0.10 -3.10 16.51
CA ALA A 531 0.33 -1.66 16.33
C ALA A 531 1.15 -1.34 15.06
N LEU A 532 2.02 -2.25 14.62
CA LEU A 532 2.75 -2.12 13.36
C LEU A 532 1.87 -2.43 12.15
N VAL A 533 0.91 -3.35 12.24
CA VAL A 533 -0.10 -3.57 11.20
C VAL A 533 -0.91 -2.28 11.01
N GLU A 534 -1.48 -1.72 12.08
CA GLU A 534 -2.25 -0.46 12.04
C GLU A 534 -1.45 0.68 11.40
N ARG A 535 -0.17 0.77 11.73
CA ARG A 535 0.70 1.85 11.24
C ARG A 535 0.98 1.78 9.74
N ASN A 536 1.15 0.58 9.18
CA ASN A 536 1.69 0.40 7.83
C ASN A 536 0.62 0.22 6.74
N GLN A 537 -0.65 0.06 7.12
CA GLN A 537 -1.77 -0.28 6.22
C GLN A 537 -2.02 0.65 5.02
N PHE A 538 -1.41 1.85 4.92
CA PHE A 538 -1.61 2.78 3.80
C PHE A 538 -0.40 3.04 2.91
N PHE A 539 0.79 3.13 3.51
CA PHE A 539 2.00 3.53 2.78
C PHE A 539 2.89 2.34 2.44
N ASP A 540 2.67 1.22 3.13
CA ASP A 540 3.59 0.10 3.06
C ASP A 540 2.85 -1.23 3.20
N PRO A 541 2.20 -1.69 2.11
CA PRO A 541 1.49 -2.97 2.09
C PRO A 541 2.40 -4.16 2.39
N PHE A 542 3.70 -4.08 2.08
CA PHE A 542 4.67 -5.14 2.39
C PHE A 542 4.97 -5.22 3.89
N LYS A 543 5.22 -4.09 4.55
CA LYS A 543 5.35 -4.06 6.02
C LYS A 543 4.05 -4.48 6.68
N PHE A 544 2.91 -4.05 6.16
CA PHE A 544 1.60 -4.50 6.65
C PHE A 544 1.50 -6.04 6.62
N ALA A 545 1.73 -6.66 5.45
CA ALA A 545 1.67 -8.11 5.30
C ALA A 545 2.69 -8.83 6.18
N TYR A 546 3.92 -8.31 6.25
CA TYR A 546 4.96 -8.86 7.11
C TYR A 546 4.54 -8.90 8.59
N TYR A 547 4.07 -7.77 9.13
CA TYR A 547 3.69 -7.71 10.53
C TYR A 547 2.38 -8.47 10.80
N ALA A 548 1.44 -8.50 9.85
CA ALA A 548 0.22 -9.31 9.96
C ALA A 548 0.58 -10.81 10.00
N GLY A 549 1.48 -11.26 9.13
CA GLY A 549 2.02 -12.61 9.11
C GLY A 549 2.72 -12.98 10.42
N LEU A 550 3.59 -12.11 10.94
CA LEU A 550 4.26 -12.34 12.23
C LEU A 550 3.31 -12.33 13.43
N ALA A 551 2.17 -11.62 13.32
CA ALA A 551 1.12 -11.57 14.33
C ALA A 551 0.17 -12.77 14.26
N GLY A 552 0.15 -13.52 13.15
CA GLY A 552 -0.88 -14.52 12.86
C GLY A 552 -2.26 -13.91 12.63
N LEU A 553 -2.29 -12.66 12.13
CA LEU A 553 -3.53 -11.94 11.89
C LEU A 553 -4.09 -12.30 10.52
N THR A 554 -5.26 -12.96 10.50
CA THR A 554 -6.04 -13.23 9.30
C THR A 554 -7.07 -12.13 9.09
N LEU A 555 -7.16 -11.59 7.87
CA LEU A 555 -8.13 -10.58 7.47
C LEU A 555 -9.02 -11.12 6.35
N ALA A 556 -10.33 -11.16 6.60
CA ALA A 556 -11.31 -11.64 5.64
C ALA A 556 -11.71 -10.54 4.63
N PRO A 557 -12.33 -10.88 3.49
CA PRO A 557 -12.88 -9.90 2.58
C PRO A 557 -13.88 -8.97 3.28
N ALA A 558 -13.64 -7.65 3.20
CA ALA A 558 -14.65 -6.65 3.53
C ALA A 558 -15.69 -6.59 2.40
N GLY A 559 -16.72 -7.46 2.43
CA GLY A 559 -17.73 -7.51 1.37
C GLY A 559 -18.85 -8.49 1.60
#